data_AF-A0A1J3ID35-F1
#
_entry.id   AF-A0A1J3ID35-F1
#
_cell.length_a   1.000
_cell.length_b   1.000
_cell.length_c   1.000
_cell.angle_alpha   90.00
_cell.angle_beta   90.00
_cell.angle_gamma   90.00
#
_symmetry.space_group_name_H-M   'P 1'
#
loop_
_entity.id
_entity.type
_entity.pdbx_description
1 polymer ?
#
loop_
_entity_poly.entity_id
_entity_poly.type
_entity_poly.pdbx_seq_one_letter_code
_entity_poly.pdbx_strand_id
1 'polypeptide(L)'
;EIPVLDQVTFQGNTILHLAAIYGHDQLVRRILDHELNVLRSWNPNLNGNFVPNFSHYQTLLVRQNSKGDLALHLAAAAGHDLIVDL
;
A
#
# COMPACT_ATOMS: atom_id res chain seq x y z
N GLU A 1 3.71 -1.87 19.35
CA GLU A 1 4.47 -2.66 18.36
C GLU A 1 4.41 -1.93 17.04
N ILE A 2 5.51 -1.87 16.27
CA ILE A 2 5.46 -1.30 14.91
C ILE A 2 4.74 -2.35 14.06
N PRO A 3 3.60 -2.03 13.42
CA PRO A 3 2.91 -3.00 12.59
C PRO A 3 3.86 -3.49 11.51
N VAL A 4 3.91 -4.81 11.26
CA VAL A 4 4.81 -5.44 10.27
C VAL A 4 4.71 -4.77 8.89
N LEU A 5 3.53 -4.24 8.58
CA LEU A 5 3.23 -3.49 7.37
C LEU A 5 4.04 -2.19 7.22
N ASP A 6 4.37 -1.52 8.33
CA ASP A 6 5.13 -0.26 8.33
C ASP A 6 6.65 -0.45 8.29
N GLN A 7 7.12 -1.70 8.38
CA GLN A 7 8.53 -2.01 8.25
C GLN A 7 9.01 -1.75 6.83
N VAL A 8 10.22 -1.19 6.74
CA VAL A 8 10.87 -0.86 5.48
C VAL A 8 12.23 -1.52 5.37
N THR A 9 12.63 -1.86 4.16
CA THR A 9 14.01 -2.27 3.87
C THR A 9 14.95 -1.06 3.92
N PHE A 10 16.26 -1.32 3.79
CA PHE A 10 17.28 -0.26 3.63
C PHE A 10 17.03 0.70 2.45
N GLN A 11 16.20 0.28 1.48
CA GLN A 11 15.83 1.09 0.31
C GLN A 11 14.51 1.86 0.53
N GLY A 12 13.94 1.80 1.73
CA GLY A 12 12.64 2.39 2.05
C GLY A 12 11.45 1.60 1.50
N ASN A 13 11.68 0.41 0.92
CA ASN A 13 10.59 -0.41 0.37
C ASN A 13 9.81 -1.05 1.52
N THR A 14 8.51 -0.79 1.56
CA THR A 14 7.56 -1.53 2.41
C THR A 14 7.26 -2.90 1.82
N ILE A 15 6.52 -3.73 2.56
CA ILE A 15 6.04 -5.03 2.04
C ILE A 15 5.18 -4.89 0.78
N LEU A 16 4.45 -3.77 0.63
CA LEU A 16 3.65 -3.48 -0.55
C LEU A 16 4.53 -3.22 -1.79
N HIS A 17 5.63 -2.49 -1.63
CA HIS A 17 6.61 -2.28 -2.70
C HIS A 17 7.20 -3.60 -3.18
N LEU A 18 7.58 -4.49 -2.25
CA LEU A 18 8.13 -5.80 -2.59
C LEU A 18 7.09 -6.67 -3.30
N ALA A 19 5.85 -6.71 -2.79
CA ALA A 19 4.76 -7.45 -3.42
C ALA A 19 4.47 -6.94 -4.84
N ALA A 20 4.53 -5.62 -5.04
CA ALA A 20 4.40 -4.99 -6.34
C ALA A 20 5.56 -5.32 -7.28
N ILE A 21 6.82 -5.27 -6.83
CA ILE A 21 8.00 -5.62 -7.65
C ILE A 21 7.91 -7.08 -8.13
N TYR A 22 7.54 -7.99 -7.24
CA TYR A 22 7.54 -9.43 -7.52
C TYR A 22 6.24 -9.96 -8.13
N GLY A 23 5.23 -9.11 -8.34
CA GLY A 23 3.98 -9.52 -8.97
C GLY A 23 3.07 -10.36 -8.08
N HIS A 24 3.16 -10.21 -6.75
CA HIS A 24 2.34 -10.96 -5.80
C HIS A 24 0.95 -10.33 -5.63
N ASP A 25 0.13 -10.38 -6.67
CA ASP A 25 -1.24 -9.83 -6.72
C ASP A 25 -2.11 -10.24 -5.51
N GLN A 26 -2.08 -11.52 -5.13
CA GLN A 26 -2.86 -12.04 -3.99
C GLN A 26 -2.39 -11.47 -2.65
N LEU A 27 -1.09 -11.18 -2.52
CA LEU A 27 -0.54 -10.55 -1.34
C LEU A 27 -0.93 -9.07 -1.30
N VAL A 28 -0.82 -8.37 -2.44
CA VAL A 28 -1.26 -6.97 -2.58
C VAL A 28 -2.73 -6.82 -2.21
N ARG A 29 -3.62 -7.67 -2.75
CA ARG A 29 -5.05 -7.68 -2.41
C ARG A 29 -5.30 -7.86 -0.91
N ARG A 30 -4.57 -8.78 -0.25
CA ARG A 30 -4.71 -9.00 1.20
C ARG A 30 -4.22 -7.83 2.03
N ILE A 31 -3.13 -7.18 1.62
CA ILE A 31 -2.63 -5.97 2.30
C ILE A 31 -3.65 -4.84 2.17
N LEU A 32 -4.18 -4.62 0.96
CA LEU A 32 -5.20 -3.59 0.70
C LEU A 32 -6.48 -3.83 1.50
N ASP A 33 -6.98 -5.07 1.52
CA ASP A 33 -8.16 -5.43 2.30
C ASP A 33 -7.93 -5.21 3.80
N HIS A 34 -6.75 -5.55 4.31
CA HIS A 34 -6.39 -5.27 5.70
C HIS A 34 -6.36 -3.76 5.99
N GLU A 35 -5.74 -2.94 5.14
CA GLU A 35 -5.73 -1.49 5.31
C GLU A 35 -7.14 -0.89 5.27
N LEU A 36 -7.98 -1.33 4.32
CA LEU A 36 -9.37 -0.88 4.20
C LEU A 36 -10.19 -1.28 5.43
N ASN A 37 -9.96 -2.47 5.98
CA ASN A 37 -10.61 -2.93 7.21
C ASN A 37 -10.18 -2.11 8.43
N VAL A 38 -8.89 -1.79 8.55
CA VAL A 38 -8.38 -0.87 9.58
C VAL A 38 -9.04 0.50 9.43
N LEU A 39 -9.05 1.08 8.22
CA LEU A 39 -9.70 2.37 7.95
C LEU A 39 -11.20 2.36 8.29
N ARG A 40 -11.95 1.30 7.91
CA ARG A 40 -13.37 1.14 8.25
C ARG A 40 -13.61 1.00 9.74
N SER A 41 -12.74 0.29 10.46
CA SER A 41 -12.85 0.18 11.92
C SER A 41 -12.61 1.52 12.63
N TRP A 42 -11.77 2.38 12.05
CA TRP A 42 -11.51 3.73 12.58
C TRP A 42 -12.61 4.72 12.22
N ASN A 43 -13.24 4.56 11.04
CA ASN A 43 -14.35 5.39 10.58
C ASN A 43 -15.44 4.54 9.91
N PRO A 44 -16.43 4.04 10.67
CA PRO A 44 -17.48 3.16 10.13
C PRO A 44 -18.42 3.85 9.13
N ASN A 45 -18.39 5.19 9.05
CA ASN A 45 -19.18 6.00 8.10
C ASN A 45 -18.42 6.35 6.80
N LEU A 46 -17.28 5.69 6.51
CA LEU A 46 -16.56 5.87 5.25
C LEU A 46 -17.36 5.28 4.08
N ASN A 47 -18.25 6.10 3.54
CA ASN A 47 -19.10 5.77 2.41
C ASN A 47 -18.43 6.31 1.13
N GLY A 48 -17.50 5.54 0.56
CA GLY A 48 -17.03 5.69 -0.83
C GLY A 48 -16.15 6.88 -1.21
N ASN A 49 -16.04 7.92 -0.38
CA ASN A 49 -15.20 9.09 -0.69
C ASN A 49 -13.84 8.98 0.00
N PHE A 50 -12.90 8.31 -0.66
CA PHE A 50 -11.50 8.21 -0.24
C PHE A 50 -10.81 9.58 -0.42
N VAL A 51 -10.95 10.47 0.57
CA VAL A 51 -10.17 11.71 0.62
C VAL A 51 -9.00 11.47 1.58
N PRO A 52 -7.76 11.26 1.08
CA PRO A 52 -6.62 10.99 1.92
C PRO A 52 -6.15 12.29 2.55
N ASN A 53 -6.88 12.78 3.56
CA ASN A 53 -6.33 13.74 4.51
C ASN A 53 -6.06 13.01 5.83
N PHE A 54 -5.13 12.05 5.78
CA PHE A 54 -4.68 11.30 6.94
C PHE A 54 -3.23 11.68 7.25
N SER A 55 -3.05 12.82 7.90
CA SER A 55 -1.73 13.26 8.39
C SER A 55 -1.08 12.28 9.39
N HIS A 56 -1.83 11.26 9.86
CA HIS A 56 -1.37 10.26 10.83
C HIS A 56 -1.31 8.82 10.27
N TYR A 57 -1.96 8.55 9.13
CA TYR A 57 -1.94 7.25 8.45
C TYR A 57 -1.59 7.50 6.98
N GLN A 58 -0.30 7.56 6.67
CA GLN A 58 0.15 7.35 5.30
C GLN A 58 -0.11 5.88 4.98
N THR A 59 -1.29 5.58 4.43
CA THR A 59 -1.63 4.26 3.89
C THR A 59 -0.47 3.78 3.01
N LEU A 60 -0.10 2.50 3.08
CA LEU A 60 1.02 1.95 2.33
C LEU A 60 0.92 2.24 0.82
N LEU A 61 -0.30 2.45 0.33
CA LEU A 61 -0.64 2.95 -1.00
C LEU A 61 0.11 4.22 -1.41
N VAL A 62 0.21 5.22 -0.53
CA VAL A 62 0.82 6.53 -0.83
C VAL A 62 2.23 6.66 -0.24
N ARG A 63 2.73 5.61 0.41
CA ARG A 63 4.04 5.62 1.04
C ARG A 63 5.11 5.50 -0.05
N GLN A 64 6.06 6.42 -0.03
CA GLN A 64 7.19 6.44 -0.95
C GLN A 64 8.39 5.68 -0.36
N ASN A 65 9.13 4.99 -1.22
CA ASN A 65 10.44 4.44 -0.87
C ASN A 65 11.52 5.55 -0.83
N SER A 66 12.78 5.20 -0.56
CA SER A 66 13.88 6.18 -0.49
C SER A 66 14.18 6.90 -1.82
N LYS A 67 13.64 6.40 -2.95
CA LYS A 67 13.72 7.05 -4.26
C LYS A 67 12.52 7.92 -4.59
N GLY A 68 11.48 7.92 -3.75
CA GLY A 68 10.22 8.62 -4.02
C GLY A 68 9.19 7.77 -4.78
N ASP A 69 9.47 6.49 -5.05
CA ASP A 69 8.56 5.62 -5.79
C ASP A 69 7.45 5.08 -4.89
N LEU A 70 6.23 5.02 -5.42
CA LEU A 70 5.12 4.28 -4.82
C LEU A 70 5.21 2.81 -5.24
N ALA A 71 4.58 1.91 -4.48
CA ALA A 71 4.45 0.51 -4.87
C ALA A 71 3.85 0.35 -6.28
N LEU A 72 2.89 1.20 -6.65
CA LEU A 72 2.26 1.21 -7.97
C LEU A 72 3.25 1.57 -9.10
N HIS A 73 4.20 2.49 -8.87
CA HIS A 73 5.24 2.80 -9.84
C HIS A 73 6.10 1.58 -10.14
N LEU A 74 6.41 0.81 -9.10
CA LEU A 74 7.23 -0.40 -9.23
C LEU A 74 6.46 -1.54 -9.89
N ALA A 75 5.16 -1.68 -9.62
CA ALA A 75 4.29 -2.63 -10.34
C ALA A 75 4.25 -2.33 -11.85
N ALA A 76 4.02 -1.06 -12.20
CA ALA A 76 3.99 -0.62 -13.60
C ALA A 76 5.35 -0.80 -14.28
N ALA A 77 6.45 -0.43 -13.61
CA ALA A 77 7.80 -0.61 -14.14
C ALA A 77 8.18 -2.10 -14.34
N ALA A 78 7.60 -2.99 -13.53
CA ALA A 78 7.81 -4.43 -13.62
C ALA A 78 6.82 -5.14 -14.57
N GLY A 79 5.83 -4.42 -15.13
CA GLY A 79 4.83 -4.97 -16.06
C GLY A 79 3.73 -5.79 -15.39
N HIS A 80 3.43 -5.54 -14.12
CA HIS A 80 2.39 -6.26 -13.39
C HIS A 80 1.04 -5.57 -13.51
N ASP A 81 0.44 -5.65 -14.71
CA ASP A 81 -0.82 -4.96 -15.05
C ASP A 81 -1.95 -5.26 -14.08
N LEU A 82 -2.07 -6.52 -13.61
CA LEU A 82 -3.07 -6.92 -12.62
C LEU A 82 -2.96 -6.19 -11.29
N ILE A 83 -1.76 -5.75 -10.90
CA ILE A 83 -1.53 -4.97 -9.67
C ILE A 83 -1.79 -3.48 -9.94
N VAL A 84 -1.56 -3.03 -11.18
CA VAL A 84 -1.84 -1.65 -11.58
C VAL A 84 -3.35 -1.40 -11.68
N ASP A 85 -4.10 -2.40 -12.08
CA ASP A 85 -5.56 -2.36 -12.26
C ASP A 85 -6.37 -2.63 -10.96
N LEU A 86 -5.70 -2.84 -9.82
CA LEU A 86 -6.34 -3.05 -8.51
C LEU A 86 -6.96 -1.76 -7.95
#